data_AF-A0A960KDP5-F1
#
_entry.id   AF-A0A960KDP5-F1
#
_cell.length_a   1.000
_cell.length_b   1.000
_cell.length_c   1.000
_cell.angle_alpha   90.00
_cell.angle_beta   90.00
_cell.angle_gamma   90.00
#
_symmetry.space_group_name_H-M   'P 1'
#
loop_
_entity.id
_entity.type
_entity.pdbx_description
1 polymer ?
#
loop_
_entity_poly.entity_id
_entity_poly.type
_entity_poly.pdbx_seq_one_letter_code
_entity_poly.pdbx_strand_id
1 'polypeptide(L)'
;IHFPHSLGLLYSAFTFYTGFKVNSGEYKVMGLAPFGAPRFADALREIVQIHDDGSVRVDERAVGWWSRDPRRLRRVAAALEGPPRRVEDPLEQRQADIARSVQHLIEEAVLKMGAHAADLTGESNVCLAGGVALNAVANGRLLREGPFEEVWVQPAAGDAGSAIGAALWYWHHELGEPRDVSALGIVDGPRSGSLLGPQFGADEIERWLVQAGVDHRRLGQADELDAAVADELADGAVVGWFQGRMEFGPRALGNRSILADARSPVVHQRLNVRIKGRESFRPFAPAVLWEDAGDWFDLDRPLPHMTTVVAVSAARMLEVAAEQGTFEERAATPRSEIPACTHVDGSARVQTVHREINPRFHALLSAFRDRTGCPVLLNTSFNVRGEPIVCTPDDALRSARSAHLDLLVLEDCLIDLRGDPTPKPRSGA
;
A
#
# COMPACT_ATOMS: atom_id res chain seq x y z
N ILE A 1 -16.87 -9.66 -20.03
CA ILE A 1 -16.39 -10.66 -19.04
C ILE A 1 -17.57 -11.07 -18.17
N HIS A 2 -17.86 -12.36 -18.04
CA HIS A 2 -18.97 -12.85 -17.22
C HIS A 2 -18.44 -13.75 -16.10
N PHE A 3 -19.13 -13.74 -14.94
CA PHE A 3 -18.86 -14.71 -13.89
C PHE A 3 -18.96 -16.15 -14.44
N PRO A 4 -18.02 -17.05 -14.09
CA PRO A 4 -16.97 -16.92 -13.08
C PRO A 4 -15.58 -16.55 -13.63
N HIS A 5 -15.47 -16.06 -14.87
CA HIS A 5 -14.19 -15.65 -15.43
C HIS A 5 -13.77 -14.28 -14.85
N SER A 6 -12.79 -14.26 -13.96
CA SER A 6 -12.39 -13.04 -13.25
C SER A 6 -10.90 -13.03 -12.93
N LEU A 7 -10.25 -11.90 -13.21
CA LEU A 7 -8.87 -11.63 -12.81
C LEU A 7 -8.70 -11.64 -11.29
N GLY A 8 -9.69 -11.09 -10.56
CA GLY A 8 -9.65 -11.05 -9.09
C GLY A 8 -9.72 -12.45 -8.50
N LEU A 9 -10.67 -13.27 -8.98
CA LEU A 9 -10.77 -14.66 -8.54
C LEU A 9 -9.50 -15.43 -8.88
N LEU A 10 -8.97 -15.26 -10.09
CA LEU A 10 -7.72 -15.88 -10.51
C LEU A 10 -6.60 -15.56 -9.51
N TYR A 11 -6.38 -14.28 -9.23
CA TYR A 11 -5.34 -13.84 -8.31
C TYR A 11 -5.54 -14.39 -6.89
N SER A 12 -6.79 -14.50 -6.42
CA SER A 12 -7.13 -15.15 -5.15
C SER A 12 -6.80 -16.64 -5.13
N ALA A 13 -6.99 -17.37 -6.23
CA ALA A 13 -6.61 -18.79 -6.31
C ALA A 13 -5.10 -19.00 -6.18
N PHE A 14 -4.29 -18.13 -6.81
CA PHE A 14 -2.84 -18.17 -6.66
C PHE A 14 -2.36 -17.65 -5.30
N THR A 15 -3.12 -16.73 -4.68
CA THR A 15 -2.92 -16.34 -3.28
C THR A 15 -3.04 -17.56 -2.36
N PHE A 16 -4.10 -18.37 -2.52
CA PHE A 16 -4.22 -19.64 -1.82
C PHE A 16 -3.06 -20.59 -2.14
N TYR A 17 -2.69 -20.70 -3.42
CA TYR A 17 -1.68 -21.65 -3.86
C TYR A 17 -0.28 -21.36 -3.28
N THR A 18 0.06 -20.08 -3.10
CA THR A 18 1.28 -19.63 -2.41
C THR A 18 1.22 -19.75 -0.88
N GLY A 19 0.11 -20.25 -0.33
CA GLY A 19 -0.07 -20.45 1.11
C GLY A 19 -0.43 -19.16 1.86
N PHE A 20 -0.98 -18.15 1.17
CA PHE A 20 -1.49 -16.94 1.80
C PHE A 20 -3.01 -16.99 1.98
N LYS A 21 -3.51 -16.17 2.91
CA LYS A 21 -4.95 -16.07 3.20
C LYS A 21 -5.65 -15.30 2.08
N VAL A 22 -6.61 -15.95 1.42
CA VAL A 22 -7.47 -15.33 0.39
C VAL A 22 -8.28 -14.17 0.98
N ASN A 23 -8.54 -13.14 0.18
CA ASN A 23 -9.20 -11.88 0.53
C ASN A 23 -8.45 -11.08 1.60
N SER A 24 -7.14 -11.32 1.75
CA SER A 24 -6.28 -10.69 2.77
C SER A 24 -4.79 -10.78 2.45
N GLY A 25 -4.39 -11.54 1.43
CA GLY A 25 -3.01 -11.95 1.16
C GLY A 25 -2.56 -11.67 -0.26
N GLU A 26 -3.45 -11.14 -1.09
CA GLU A 26 -3.22 -10.81 -2.50
C GLU A 26 -2.03 -9.84 -2.63
N TYR A 27 -1.93 -8.84 -1.75
CA TYR A 27 -0.79 -7.92 -1.73
C TYR A 27 0.54 -8.62 -1.38
N LYS A 28 0.52 -9.79 -0.73
CA LYS A 28 1.73 -10.58 -0.43
C LYS A 28 2.23 -11.30 -1.67
N VAL A 29 1.31 -11.82 -2.49
CA VAL A 29 1.64 -12.34 -3.83
C VAL A 29 2.28 -11.23 -4.67
N MET A 30 1.70 -10.02 -4.63
CA MET A 30 2.24 -8.87 -5.36
C MET A 30 3.65 -8.50 -4.86
N GLY A 31 3.88 -8.50 -3.54
CA GLY A 31 5.20 -8.24 -2.97
C GLY A 31 6.22 -9.37 -3.16
N LEU A 32 5.77 -10.60 -3.39
CA LEU A 32 6.65 -11.75 -3.65
C LEU A 32 7.05 -11.85 -5.13
N ALA A 33 6.22 -11.35 -6.05
CA ALA A 33 6.45 -11.43 -7.49
C ALA A 33 7.83 -10.90 -7.96
N PRO A 34 8.40 -9.79 -7.42
CA PRO A 34 9.73 -9.32 -7.82
C PRO A 34 10.88 -10.30 -7.51
N PHE A 35 10.67 -11.28 -6.64
CA PHE A 35 11.69 -12.29 -6.30
C PHE A 35 11.71 -13.47 -7.27
N GLY A 36 10.72 -13.58 -8.15
CA GLY A 36 10.52 -14.72 -9.05
C GLY A 36 10.78 -14.44 -10.52
N ALA A 37 10.80 -15.51 -11.31
CA ALA A 37 10.75 -15.46 -12.77
C ALA A 37 9.36 -15.93 -13.26
N PRO A 38 8.85 -15.46 -14.42
CA PRO A 38 7.55 -15.87 -14.98
C PRO A 38 7.57 -17.30 -15.56
N ARG A 39 8.24 -18.24 -14.89
CA ARG A 39 8.53 -19.62 -15.33
C ARG A 39 7.27 -20.43 -15.65
N PHE A 40 6.17 -20.12 -14.99
CA PHE A 40 4.90 -20.84 -15.13
C PHE A 40 3.88 -20.10 -16.00
N ALA A 41 4.21 -18.92 -16.54
CA ALA A 41 3.24 -18.11 -17.27
C ALA A 41 2.60 -18.89 -18.44
N ASP A 42 3.42 -19.58 -19.25
CA ASP A 42 2.93 -20.35 -20.40
C ASP A 42 2.09 -21.55 -19.98
N ALA A 43 2.50 -22.30 -18.95
CA ALA A 43 1.70 -23.40 -18.42
C ALA A 43 0.35 -22.91 -17.87
N LEU A 44 0.33 -21.71 -17.27
CA LEU A 44 -0.90 -21.08 -16.79
C LEU A 44 -1.82 -20.59 -17.92
N ARG A 45 -1.30 -20.34 -19.14
CA ARG A 45 -2.15 -19.99 -20.30
C ARG A 45 -3.09 -21.11 -20.73
N GLU A 46 -2.77 -22.36 -20.39
CA GLU A 46 -3.71 -23.48 -20.58
C GLU A 46 -4.90 -23.46 -19.62
N ILE A 47 -4.76 -22.75 -18.50
CA ILE A 47 -5.76 -22.62 -17.43
C ILE A 47 -6.50 -21.28 -17.56
N VAL A 48 -5.82 -20.24 -18.04
CA VAL A 48 -6.36 -18.89 -18.24
C VAL A 48 -6.04 -18.40 -19.63
N GLN A 49 -7.08 -18.16 -20.40
CA GLN A 49 -6.96 -17.51 -21.70
C GLN A 49 -7.22 -16.01 -21.54
N ILE A 50 -6.31 -15.21 -22.07
CA ILE A 50 -6.43 -13.76 -22.18
C ILE A 50 -6.60 -13.46 -23.67
N HIS A 51 -7.76 -12.97 -24.05
CA HIS A 51 -8.08 -12.60 -25.43
C HIS A 51 -7.49 -11.24 -25.79
N ASP A 52 -7.51 -10.87 -27.06
CA ASP A 52 -6.87 -9.64 -27.56
C ASP A 52 -7.54 -8.36 -27.02
N ASP A 53 -8.85 -8.41 -26.73
CA ASP A 53 -9.62 -7.35 -26.06
C ASP A 53 -9.37 -7.28 -24.53
N GLY A 54 -8.47 -8.13 -24.02
CA GLY A 54 -8.17 -8.28 -22.60
C GLY A 54 -9.20 -9.08 -21.83
N SER A 55 -10.31 -9.50 -22.44
CA SER A 55 -11.27 -10.39 -21.78
C SER A 55 -10.61 -11.71 -21.40
N VAL A 56 -11.02 -12.26 -20.25
CA VAL A 56 -10.42 -13.47 -19.70
C VAL A 56 -11.41 -14.61 -19.66
N ARG A 57 -10.89 -15.82 -19.89
CA ARG A 57 -11.59 -17.08 -19.72
C ARG A 57 -10.75 -18.00 -18.85
N VAL A 58 -11.29 -18.38 -17.70
CA VAL A 58 -10.62 -19.28 -16.75
C VAL A 58 -11.26 -20.66 -16.82
N ASP A 59 -10.45 -21.71 -16.88
CA ASP A 59 -10.90 -23.10 -16.76
C ASP A 59 -11.40 -23.39 -15.33
N GLU A 60 -12.72 -23.33 -15.16
CA GLU A 60 -13.41 -23.59 -13.89
C GLU A 60 -13.14 -24.97 -13.30
N ARG A 61 -12.77 -25.96 -14.14
CA ARG A 61 -12.43 -27.31 -13.66
C ARG A 61 -11.09 -27.32 -12.93
N ALA A 62 -10.17 -26.43 -13.33
CA ALA A 62 -8.84 -26.31 -12.75
C ALA A 62 -8.83 -25.38 -11.52
N VAL A 63 -9.61 -24.30 -11.54
CA VAL A 63 -9.51 -23.21 -10.53
C VAL A 63 -10.76 -23.08 -9.63
N GLY A 64 -11.64 -24.07 -9.64
CA GLY A 64 -12.96 -24.06 -8.98
C GLY A 64 -13.01 -23.32 -7.63
N TRP A 65 -13.65 -22.15 -7.66
CA TRP A 65 -13.45 -21.02 -6.74
C TRP A 65 -13.93 -21.19 -5.29
N TRP A 66 -14.53 -22.35 -4.97
CA TRP A 66 -14.96 -22.72 -3.62
C TRP A 66 -14.52 -24.14 -3.23
N SER A 67 -13.78 -24.82 -4.10
CA SER A 67 -13.50 -26.23 -3.95
C SER A 67 -12.02 -26.43 -3.65
N ARG A 68 -11.70 -26.68 -2.38
CA ARG A 68 -10.40 -27.23 -1.96
C ARG A 68 -10.24 -28.72 -2.35
N ASP A 69 -10.99 -29.18 -3.34
CA ASP A 69 -10.97 -30.56 -3.80
C ASP A 69 -9.62 -30.86 -4.46
N PRO A 70 -8.83 -31.80 -3.89
CA PRO A 70 -7.54 -32.19 -4.44
C PRO A 70 -7.61 -32.62 -5.92
N ARG A 71 -8.76 -33.12 -6.39
CA ARG A 71 -8.95 -33.55 -7.79
C ARG A 71 -8.91 -32.37 -8.76
N ARG A 72 -9.47 -31.22 -8.38
CA ARG A 72 -9.49 -30.00 -9.20
C ARG A 72 -8.11 -29.36 -9.24
N LEU A 73 -7.42 -29.38 -8.11
CA LEU A 73 -6.06 -28.85 -8.00
C LEU A 73 -5.04 -29.69 -8.75
N ARG A 74 -5.32 -30.94 -9.15
CA ARG A 74 -4.35 -31.80 -9.84
C ARG A 74 -3.79 -31.20 -11.11
N ARG A 75 -4.61 -30.52 -11.92
CA ARG A 75 -4.16 -29.89 -13.17
C ARG A 75 -3.25 -28.69 -12.90
N VAL A 76 -3.67 -27.83 -11.97
CA VAL A 76 -2.86 -26.69 -11.50
C VAL A 76 -1.57 -27.18 -10.85
N ALA A 77 -1.63 -28.25 -10.08
CA ALA A 77 -0.49 -28.87 -9.43
C ALA A 77 0.53 -29.42 -10.43
N ALA A 78 0.06 -30.05 -11.51
CA ALA A 78 0.94 -30.47 -12.59
C ALA A 78 1.59 -29.27 -13.30
N ALA A 79 0.81 -28.24 -13.63
CA ALA A 79 1.30 -27.02 -14.29
C ALA A 79 2.31 -26.24 -13.43
N LEU A 80 2.16 -26.29 -12.10
CA LEU A 80 3.00 -25.57 -11.15
C LEU A 80 4.06 -26.45 -10.50
N GLU A 81 4.24 -27.72 -10.92
CA GLU A 81 5.25 -28.63 -10.37
C GLU A 81 5.12 -28.95 -8.87
N GLY A 82 3.90 -29.14 -8.35
CA GLY A 82 3.70 -29.54 -6.95
C GLY A 82 2.32 -29.23 -6.40
N PRO A 83 2.05 -29.41 -5.09
CA PRO A 83 0.81 -28.96 -4.46
C PRO A 83 0.88 -27.46 -4.06
N PRO A 84 -0.26 -26.88 -3.62
CA PRO A 84 -0.26 -25.62 -2.86
C PRO A 84 0.69 -25.67 -1.66
N ARG A 85 1.34 -24.55 -1.36
CA ARG A 85 2.16 -24.40 -0.15
C ARG A 85 1.27 -24.42 1.09
N ARG A 86 1.69 -25.11 2.16
CA ARG A 86 1.04 -25.01 3.48
C ARG A 86 1.56 -23.77 4.19
N VAL A 87 0.75 -23.18 5.07
CA VAL A 87 1.08 -21.89 5.72
C VAL A 87 2.35 -22.01 6.57
N GLU A 88 2.54 -23.17 7.18
CA GLU A 88 3.67 -23.56 8.03
C GLU A 88 4.96 -23.88 7.28
N ASP A 89 4.89 -24.18 5.97
CA ASP A 89 6.07 -24.50 5.18
C ASP A 89 6.86 -23.21 4.89
N PRO A 90 8.20 -23.26 4.77
CA PRO A 90 8.97 -22.09 4.35
C PRO A 90 8.52 -21.61 2.96
N LEU A 91 8.77 -20.33 2.66
CA LEU A 91 8.61 -19.81 1.30
C LEU A 91 9.83 -20.19 0.48
N GLU A 92 9.59 -20.74 -0.72
CA GLU A 92 10.64 -21.16 -1.64
C GLU A 92 10.57 -20.39 -2.97
N GLN A 93 11.63 -20.49 -3.77
CA GLN A 93 11.71 -19.84 -5.09
C GLN A 93 10.52 -20.21 -5.99
N ARG A 94 10.01 -21.44 -5.87
CA ARG A 94 8.81 -21.87 -6.60
C ARG A 94 7.60 -20.96 -6.35
N GLN A 95 7.34 -20.53 -5.11
CA GLN A 95 6.22 -19.63 -4.84
C GLN A 95 6.45 -18.23 -5.39
N ALA A 96 7.70 -17.76 -5.42
CA ALA A 96 8.04 -16.49 -6.07
C ALA A 96 7.83 -16.57 -7.59
N ASP A 97 8.24 -17.67 -8.23
CA ASP A 97 8.01 -17.87 -9.66
C ASP A 97 6.51 -17.97 -9.99
N ILE A 98 5.72 -18.63 -9.13
CA ILE A 98 4.25 -18.67 -9.26
C ILE A 98 3.68 -17.25 -9.15
N ALA A 99 4.09 -16.49 -8.14
CA ALA A 99 3.66 -15.12 -7.92
C ALA A 99 4.00 -14.22 -9.11
N ARG A 100 5.23 -14.32 -9.65
CA ARG A 100 5.65 -13.57 -10.85
C ARG A 100 4.84 -13.98 -12.09
N SER A 101 4.57 -15.26 -12.26
CA SER A 101 3.85 -15.79 -13.41
C SER A 101 2.40 -15.32 -13.44
N VAL A 102 1.68 -15.39 -12.31
CA VAL A 102 0.29 -14.89 -12.25
C VAL A 102 0.26 -13.37 -12.38
N GLN A 103 1.21 -12.66 -11.74
CA GLN A 103 1.32 -11.20 -11.83
C GLN A 103 1.52 -10.76 -13.29
N HIS A 104 2.39 -11.44 -14.04
CA HIS A 104 2.60 -11.19 -15.47
C HIS A 104 1.29 -11.33 -16.30
N LEU A 105 0.48 -12.36 -16.02
CA LEU A 105 -0.81 -12.56 -16.69
C LEU A 105 -1.84 -11.48 -16.33
N ILE A 106 -1.88 -11.03 -15.07
CA ILE A 106 -2.75 -9.91 -14.66
C ILE A 106 -2.37 -8.64 -15.41
N GLU A 107 -1.07 -8.33 -15.47
CA GLU A 107 -0.57 -7.15 -16.15
C GLU A 107 -0.89 -7.17 -17.65
N GLU A 108 -0.69 -8.30 -18.32
CA GLU A 108 -1.05 -8.48 -19.73
C GLU A 108 -2.55 -8.21 -19.95
N ALA A 109 -3.41 -8.82 -19.13
CA ALA A 109 -4.84 -8.63 -19.25
C ALA A 109 -5.26 -7.17 -19.03
N VAL A 110 -4.70 -6.50 -18.02
CA VAL A 110 -4.98 -5.08 -17.74
C VAL A 110 -4.53 -4.18 -18.90
N LEU A 111 -3.35 -4.44 -19.48
CA LEU A 111 -2.86 -3.67 -20.64
C LEU A 111 -3.75 -3.85 -21.86
N LYS A 112 -4.15 -5.09 -22.17
CA LYS A 112 -5.06 -5.38 -23.28
C LYS A 112 -6.45 -4.78 -23.07
N MET A 113 -6.98 -4.84 -21.85
CA MET A 113 -8.25 -4.17 -21.51
C MET A 113 -8.14 -2.64 -21.67
N GLY A 114 -7.01 -2.06 -21.25
CA GLY A 114 -6.74 -0.63 -21.42
C GLY A 114 -6.68 -0.21 -22.89
N ALA A 115 -5.93 -0.95 -23.71
CA ALA A 115 -5.86 -0.75 -25.15
C ALA A 115 -7.24 -0.84 -25.81
N HIS A 116 -7.99 -1.89 -25.51
CA HIS A 116 -9.34 -2.07 -26.04
C HIS A 116 -10.30 -0.96 -25.62
N ALA A 117 -10.23 -0.50 -24.36
CA ALA A 117 -11.04 0.61 -23.89
C ALA A 117 -10.71 1.91 -24.64
N ALA A 118 -9.42 2.23 -24.83
CA ALA A 118 -9.01 3.40 -25.60
C ALA A 118 -9.47 3.33 -27.06
N ASP A 119 -9.37 2.16 -27.71
CA ASP A 119 -9.85 1.97 -29.08
C ASP A 119 -11.38 2.15 -29.20
N LEU A 120 -12.13 1.73 -28.17
CA LEU A 120 -13.59 1.85 -28.15
C LEU A 120 -14.08 3.28 -27.89
N THR A 121 -13.39 4.03 -27.03
CA THR A 121 -13.87 5.34 -26.55
C THR A 121 -13.15 6.52 -27.21
N GLY A 122 -11.92 6.34 -27.67
CA GLY A 122 -11.02 7.41 -28.12
C GLY A 122 -10.49 8.29 -26.99
N GLU A 123 -10.69 7.90 -25.73
CA GLU A 123 -10.29 8.67 -24.55
C GLU A 123 -8.81 8.46 -24.20
N SER A 124 -8.11 9.54 -23.83
CA SER A 124 -6.72 9.48 -23.36
C SER A 124 -6.61 9.33 -21.83
N ASN A 125 -7.72 9.31 -21.09
CA ASN A 125 -7.72 9.20 -19.63
C ASN A 125 -8.54 7.99 -19.17
N VAL A 126 -8.07 7.29 -18.14
CA VAL A 126 -8.76 6.12 -17.59
C VAL A 126 -8.95 6.20 -16.08
N CYS A 127 -10.14 5.77 -15.63
CA CYS A 127 -10.47 5.60 -14.23
C CYS A 127 -10.59 4.11 -13.89
N LEU A 128 -9.91 3.66 -12.83
CA LEU A 128 -9.89 2.26 -12.38
C LEU A 128 -10.58 2.09 -11.03
N ALA A 129 -11.43 1.08 -10.94
CA ALA A 129 -12.08 0.61 -9.71
C ALA A 129 -12.24 -0.91 -9.73
N GLY A 130 -12.71 -1.50 -8.63
CA GLY A 130 -12.75 -2.94 -8.40
C GLY A 130 -11.48 -3.44 -7.69
N GLY A 131 -11.57 -4.56 -6.97
CA GLY A 131 -10.47 -5.04 -6.12
C GLY A 131 -9.13 -5.27 -6.85
N VAL A 132 -9.15 -5.61 -8.14
CA VAL A 132 -7.94 -5.77 -8.97
C VAL A 132 -7.22 -4.44 -9.20
N ALA A 133 -7.94 -3.31 -9.21
CA ALA A 133 -7.35 -1.98 -9.33
C ALA A 133 -6.50 -1.59 -8.11
N LEU A 134 -6.47 -2.38 -7.03
CA LEU A 134 -5.50 -2.23 -5.94
C LEU A 134 -4.13 -2.87 -6.25
N ASN A 135 -3.98 -3.53 -7.41
CA ASN A 135 -2.71 -4.05 -7.90
C ASN A 135 -1.84 -2.91 -8.46
N ALA A 136 -1.04 -2.31 -7.59
CA ALA A 136 -0.24 -1.15 -7.92
C ALA A 136 0.85 -1.42 -8.98
N VAL A 137 1.27 -2.67 -9.15
CA VAL A 137 2.22 -3.07 -10.19
C VAL A 137 1.55 -3.04 -11.56
N ALA A 138 0.34 -3.60 -11.68
CA ALA A 138 -0.44 -3.54 -12.92
C ALA A 138 -0.81 -2.09 -13.30
N ASN A 139 -1.20 -1.27 -12.32
CA ASN A 139 -1.47 0.15 -12.54
C ASN A 139 -0.23 0.90 -13.02
N GLY A 140 0.95 0.62 -12.45
CA GLY A 140 2.22 1.21 -12.89
C GLY A 140 2.59 0.85 -14.32
N ARG A 141 2.32 -0.40 -14.74
CA ARG A 141 2.50 -0.80 -16.15
C ARG A 141 1.50 -0.10 -17.07
N LEU A 142 0.22 -0.04 -16.69
CA LEU A 142 -0.79 0.65 -17.50
C LEU A 142 -0.44 2.14 -17.68
N LEU A 143 0.06 2.80 -16.64
CA LEU A 143 0.48 4.19 -16.70
C LEU A 143 1.67 4.41 -17.65
N ARG A 144 2.67 3.52 -17.66
CA ARG A 144 3.87 3.68 -18.50
C ARG A 144 3.70 3.17 -19.94
N GLU A 145 2.97 2.06 -20.10
CA GLU A 145 2.93 1.27 -21.35
C GLU A 145 1.56 1.34 -22.04
N GLY A 146 0.52 1.77 -21.31
CA GLY A 146 -0.83 1.88 -21.84
C GLY A 146 -1.03 3.13 -22.71
N PRO A 147 -2.18 3.22 -23.39
CA PRO A 147 -2.49 4.33 -24.31
C PRO A 147 -2.96 5.61 -23.59
N PHE A 148 -2.80 5.70 -22.27
CA PHE A 148 -3.41 6.75 -21.46
C PHE A 148 -2.39 7.80 -21.01
N GLU A 149 -2.78 9.07 -21.15
CA GLU A 149 -2.10 10.22 -20.58
C GLU A 149 -2.28 10.26 -19.07
N GLU A 150 -3.46 9.92 -18.53
CA GLU A 150 -3.70 9.84 -17.09
C GLU A 150 -4.39 8.55 -16.66
N VAL A 151 -3.93 7.98 -15.54
CA VAL A 151 -4.54 6.81 -14.88
C VAL A 151 -4.95 7.20 -13.48
N TRP A 152 -6.26 7.35 -13.26
CA TRP A 152 -6.81 7.59 -11.94
C TRP A 152 -7.32 6.30 -11.31
N VAL A 153 -6.84 5.97 -10.11
CA VAL A 153 -7.29 4.79 -9.36
C VAL A 153 -8.10 5.26 -8.15
N GLN A 154 -9.30 4.71 -8.00
CA GLN A 154 -10.15 5.00 -6.85
C GLN A 154 -9.44 4.48 -5.56
N PRO A 155 -9.23 5.32 -4.52
CA PRO A 155 -8.36 4.95 -3.38
C PRO A 155 -8.87 3.76 -2.55
N ALA A 156 -10.18 3.60 -2.47
CA ALA A 156 -10.87 2.47 -1.85
C ALA A 156 -11.45 1.50 -2.89
N ALA A 157 -10.66 1.15 -3.94
CA ALA A 157 -11.19 0.58 -5.19
C ALA A 157 -11.95 -0.75 -5.03
N GLY A 158 -11.72 -1.48 -3.93
CA GLY A 158 -12.51 -2.66 -3.59
C GLY A 158 -13.96 -2.32 -3.20
N ASP A 159 -14.67 -3.32 -2.68
CA ASP A 159 -16.11 -3.23 -2.42
C ASP A 159 -16.50 -2.10 -1.43
N ALA A 160 -15.58 -1.67 -0.56
CA ALA A 160 -15.79 -0.53 0.33
C ALA A 160 -16.10 0.76 -0.45
N GLY A 161 -15.49 0.97 -1.61
CA GLY A 161 -15.72 2.13 -2.47
C GLY A 161 -17.11 2.17 -3.10
N SER A 162 -17.81 1.03 -3.17
CA SER A 162 -19.14 0.92 -3.80
C SER A 162 -20.19 1.78 -3.10
N ALA A 163 -20.06 2.03 -1.80
CA ALA A 163 -20.97 2.93 -1.08
C ALA A 163 -20.90 4.36 -1.62
N ILE A 164 -19.69 4.87 -1.90
CA ILE A 164 -19.48 6.18 -2.51
C ILE A 164 -20.04 6.19 -3.93
N GLY A 165 -19.74 5.15 -4.72
CA GLY A 165 -20.23 5.02 -6.09
C GLY A 165 -21.77 5.00 -6.17
N ALA A 166 -22.43 4.25 -5.29
CA ALA A 166 -23.89 4.17 -5.25
C ALA A 166 -24.54 5.51 -4.88
N ALA A 167 -23.98 6.22 -3.89
CA ALA A 167 -24.47 7.55 -3.49
C ALA A 167 -24.31 8.58 -4.62
N LEU A 168 -23.14 8.64 -5.26
CA LEU A 168 -22.89 9.54 -6.38
C LEU A 168 -23.75 9.22 -7.60
N TRP A 169 -23.96 7.93 -7.89
CA TRP A 169 -24.83 7.49 -8.98
C TRP A 169 -26.27 7.95 -8.72
N TYR A 170 -26.82 7.68 -7.54
CA TYR A 170 -28.19 8.11 -7.21
C TYR A 170 -28.34 9.64 -7.28
N TRP A 171 -27.40 10.38 -6.69
CA TRP A 171 -27.41 11.84 -6.67
C TRP A 171 -27.38 12.45 -8.07
N HIS A 172 -26.45 12.02 -8.93
CA HIS A 172 -26.30 12.62 -10.25
C HIS A 172 -27.21 12.03 -11.33
N HIS A 173 -27.59 10.76 -11.21
CA HIS A 173 -28.37 10.07 -12.25
C HIS A 173 -29.86 10.07 -11.94
N GLU A 174 -30.25 9.68 -10.72
CA GLU A 174 -31.67 9.57 -10.35
C GLU A 174 -32.27 10.92 -9.95
N LEU A 175 -31.53 11.75 -9.21
CA LEU A 175 -32.00 13.09 -8.83
C LEU A 175 -31.66 14.19 -9.86
N GLY A 176 -30.77 13.90 -10.81
CA GLY A 176 -30.37 14.86 -11.85
C GLY A 176 -29.55 16.04 -11.34
N GLU A 177 -28.99 15.94 -10.13
CA GLU A 177 -28.21 17.02 -9.53
C GLU A 177 -26.87 17.21 -10.26
N PRO A 178 -26.42 18.47 -10.48
CA PRO A 178 -25.24 18.74 -11.26
C PRO A 178 -23.99 18.13 -10.63
N ARG A 179 -23.05 17.69 -11.48
CA ARG A 179 -21.69 17.34 -11.07
C ARG A 179 -20.91 18.61 -10.83
N ASP A 180 -21.12 19.23 -9.67
CA ASP A 180 -20.30 20.34 -9.23
C ASP A 180 -19.03 19.82 -8.54
N VAL A 181 -17.96 19.68 -9.31
CA VAL A 181 -16.65 19.30 -8.79
C VAL A 181 -15.99 20.42 -7.97
N SER A 182 -16.43 21.68 -8.13
CA SER A 182 -15.92 22.82 -7.36
C SER A 182 -16.39 22.76 -5.91
N ALA A 183 -17.65 22.33 -5.66
CA ALA A 183 -18.19 22.09 -4.32
C ALA A 183 -17.54 20.90 -3.60
N LEU A 184 -16.95 19.97 -4.34
CA LEU A 184 -16.16 18.86 -3.78
C LEU A 184 -14.73 19.28 -3.41
N GLY A 185 -14.37 20.56 -3.61
CA GLY A 185 -12.99 21.04 -3.46
C GLY A 185 -12.04 20.44 -4.50
N ILE A 186 -12.56 19.83 -5.57
CA ILE A 186 -11.80 19.19 -6.64
C ILE A 186 -11.53 20.24 -7.71
N VAL A 187 -10.43 20.95 -7.56
CA VAL A 187 -9.75 21.59 -8.68
C VAL A 187 -8.49 20.74 -8.88
N ASP A 188 -8.29 20.10 -10.03
CA ASP A 188 -7.11 19.23 -10.28
C ASP A 188 -7.03 17.92 -9.44
N GLY A 189 -8.05 17.05 -9.54
CA GLY A 189 -8.05 15.71 -8.93
C GLY A 189 -8.68 15.65 -7.53
N PRO A 190 -8.85 14.46 -6.90
CA PRO A 190 -9.46 14.33 -5.58
C PRO A 190 -8.56 14.94 -4.49
N ARG A 191 -8.62 16.26 -4.33
CA ARG A 191 -7.92 17.05 -3.31
C ARG A 191 -8.27 16.69 -1.86
N SER A 192 -9.20 15.76 -1.63
CA SER A 192 -9.49 15.33 -0.26
C SER A 192 -8.39 14.44 0.31
N GLY A 193 -7.44 13.93 -0.48
CA GLY A 193 -6.44 12.94 0.00
C GLY A 193 -7.10 11.65 0.51
N SER A 194 -8.36 11.42 0.14
CA SER A 194 -9.25 10.42 0.74
C SER A 194 -9.51 10.61 2.23
N LEU A 195 -9.29 11.80 2.79
CA LEU A 195 -9.49 12.13 4.21
C LEU A 195 -10.98 12.33 4.54
N LEU A 196 -11.77 11.27 4.43
CA LEU A 196 -13.23 11.29 4.56
C LEU A 196 -13.72 10.80 5.93
N GLY A 197 -12.85 10.18 6.72
CA GLY A 197 -13.19 9.60 8.03
C GLY A 197 -13.31 10.63 9.16
N PRO A 198 -13.47 10.14 10.41
CA PRO A 198 -13.58 10.98 11.60
C PRO A 198 -12.28 11.73 11.90
N GLN A 199 -12.42 12.84 12.62
CA GLN A 199 -11.34 13.66 13.18
C GLN A 199 -11.61 13.88 14.67
N PHE A 200 -10.53 14.05 15.43
CA PHE A 200 -10.56 14.34 16.85
C PHE A 200 -9.82 15.65 17.10
N GLY A 201 -10.38 16.54 17.92
CA GLY A 201 -9.76 17.85 18.16
C GLY A 201 -8.60 17.77 19.15
N ALA A 202 -7.57 18.62 18.98
CA ALA A 202 -6.43 18.66 19.90
C ALA A 202 -6.85 18.84 21.37
N ASP A 203 -7.81 19.73 21.65
CA ASP A 203 -8.33 19.95 23.00
C ASP A 203 -9.11 18.74 23.55
N GLU A 204 -9.78 17.98 22.69
CA GLU A 204 -10.48 16.75 23.08
C GLU A 204 -9.47 15.66 23.46
N ILE A 205 -8.42 15.51 22.65
CA ILE A 205 -7.33 14.57 22.87
C ILE A 205 -6.58 14.89 24.16
N GLU A 206 -6.22 16.15 24.40
CA GLU A 206 -5.52 16.54 25.62
C GLU A 206 -6.35 16.22 26.86
N ARG A 207 -7.64 16.58 26.87
CA ARG A 207 -8.55 16.23 27.98
C ARG A 207 -8.61 14.72 28.22
N TRP A 208 -8.69 13.95 27.14
CA TRP A 208 -8.71 12.48 27.23
C TRP A 208 -7.38 11.94 27.80
N LEU A 209 -6.23 12.44 27.35
CA LEU A 209 -4.90 12.03 27.85
C LEU A 209 -4.75 12.31 29.35
N VAL A 210 -5.18 13.50 29.80
CA VAL A 210 -5.19 13.87 31.23
C VAL A 210 -6.07 12.91 32.04
N GLN A 211 -7.28 12.60 31.55
CA GLN A 211 -8.19 11.66 32.21
C GLN A 211 -7.65 10.23 32.24
N ALA A 212 -6.94 9.83 31.19
CA ALA A 212 -6.30 8.52 31.08
C ALA A 212 -5.00 8.41 31.89
N GLY A 213 -4.49 9.50 32.46
CA GLY A 213 -3.23 9.54 33.20
C GLY A 213 -2.02 9.22 32.31
N VAL A 214 -2.06 9.64 31.05
CA VAL A 214 -0.98 9.41 30.08
C VAL A 214 -0.08 10.65 30.05
N ASP A 215 1.20 10.46 30.37
CA ASP A 215 2.19 11.52 30.29
C ASP A 215 2.37 11.98 28.84
N HIS A 216 2.31 13.29 28.61
CA HIS A 216 2.39 13.89 27.28
C HIS A 216 2.91 15.32 27.35
N ARG A 217 3.40 15.82 26.21
CA ARG A 217 3.75 17.22 25.98
C ARG A 217 2.87 17.78 24.88
N ARG A 218 2.12 18.84 25.16
CA ARG A 218 1.39 19.58 24.13
C ARG A 218 2.32 20.64 23.52
N LEU A 219 2.51 20.58 22.20
CA LEU A 219 3.32 21.53 21.44
C LEU A 219 2.36 22.42 20.66
N GLY A 220 2.14 23.64 21.16
CA GLY A 220 1.07 24.53 20.68
C GLY A 220 1.38 25.29 19.39
N GLN A 221 2.63 25.26 18.91
CA GLN A 221 3.02 25.80 17.61
C GLN A 221 3.31 24.63 16.66
N ALA A 222 2.67 24.62 15.48
CA ALA A 222 2.81 23.54 14.50
C ALA A 222 4.28 23.29 14.14
N ASP A 223 5.04 24.36 13.89
CA ASP A 223 6.46 24.29 13.54
C ASP A 223 7.32 23.64 14.64
N GLU A 224 6.95 23.79 15.92
CA GLU A 224 7.67 23.18 17.05
C GLU A 224 7.46 21.66 17.07
N LEU A 225 6.23 21.19 16.83
CA LEU A 225 5.91 19.77 16.76
C LEU A 225 6.63 19.11 15.58
N ASP A 226 6.52 19.72 14.39
CA ASP A 226 7.08 19.15 13.17
C ASP A 226 8.61 19.06 13.27
N ALA A 227 9.28 20.09 13.82
CA ALA A 227 10.71 20.05 14.07
C ALA A 227 11.11 18.97 15.09
N ALA A 228 10.41 18.88 16.23
CA ALA A 228 10.70 17.88 17.26
C ALA A 228 10.53 16.46 16.75
N VAL A 229 9.47 16.20 15.96
CA VAL A 229 9.22 14.87 15.39
C VAL A 229 10.20 14.57 14.26
N ALA A 230 10.57 15.56 13.44
CA ALA A 230 11.59 15.40 12.40
C ALA A 230 12.97 15.04 12.99
N ASP A 231 13.38 15.66 14.10
CA ASP A 231 14.62 15.31 14.81
C ASP A 231 14.59 13.86 15.30
N GLU A 232 13.49 13.45 15.95
CA GLU A 232 13.35 12.08 16.45
C GLU A 232 13.32 11.05 15.32
N LEU A 233 12.64 11.35 14.20
CA LEU A 233 12.66 10.51 12.99
C LEU A 233 14.09 10.39 12.42
N ALA A 234 14.83 11.50 12.35
CA ALA A 234 16.21 11.53 11.86
C ALA A 234 17.16 10.71 12.76
N ASP A 235 16.89 10.67 14.07
CA ASP A 235 17.60 9.85 15.04
C ASP A 235 17.13 8.38 15.07
N GLY A 236 16.20 8.00 14.18
CA GLY A 236 15.75 6.62 13.99
C GLY A 236 14.61 6.18 14.89
N ALA A 237 13.83 7.12 15.44
CA ALA A 237 12.56 6.82 16.10
C ALA A 237 11.52 6.30 15.10
N VAL A 238 10.66 5.41 15.58
CA VAL A 238 9.44 4.98 14.89
C VAL A 238 8.26 5.69 15.54
N VAL A 239 7.54 6.49 14.76
CA VAL A 239 6.52 7.41 15.24
C VAL A 239 5.14 6.96 14.79
N GLY A 240 4.21 6.78 15.73
CA GLY A 240 2.78 6.73 15.41
C GLY A 240 2.26 8.14 15.17
N TRP A 241 1.70 8.39 13.99
CA TRP A 241 1.25 9.71 13.54
C TRP A 241 -0.26 9.70 13.31
N PHE A 242 -0.98 10.43 14.17
CA PHE A 242 -2.42 10.55 14.19
C PHE A 242 -2.83 12.01 14.03
N GLN A 243 -3.32 12.38 12.85
CA GLN A 243 -3.64 13.76 12.49
C GLN A 243 -4.96 13.86 11.72
N GLY A 244 -5.74 14.92 11.98
CA GLY A 244 -6.90 15.32 11.21
C GLY A 244 -7.90 14.20 10.93
N ARG A 245 -8.58 14.34 9.78
CA ARG A 245 -9.54 13.36 9.27
C ARG A 245 -8.84 12.09 8.82
N MET A 246 -9.38 10.93 9.19
CA MET A 246 -8.88 9.63 8.77
C MET A 246 -9.05 9.40 7.26
N GLU A 247 -8.09 8.70 6.67
CA GLU A 247 -8.10 8.21 5.29
C GLU A 247 -9.21 7.16 5.06
N PHE A 248 -9.83 7.18 3.89
CA PHE A 248 -10.75 6.15 3.42
C PHE A 248 -10.09 5.25 2.39
N GLY A 249 -10.00 3.95 2.70
CA GLY A 249 -9.37 2.95 1.86
C GLY A 249 -8.37 2.10 2.66
N PRO A 250 -7.62 1.20 1.98
CA PRO A 250 -6.75 0.24 2.63
C PRO A 250 -5.35 0.80 2.95
N ARG A 251 -5.07 2.07 2.64
CA ARG A 251 -3.75 2.69 2.78
C ARG A 251 -3.80 3.81 3.80
N ALA A 252 -2.78 3.88 4.66
CA ALA A 252 -2.49 5.08 5.41
C ALA A 252 -1.76 6.07 4.49
N LEU A 253 -2.19 7.32 4.50
CA LEU A 253 -1.77 8.40 3.60
C LEU A 253 -1.37 9.65 4.40
N GLY A 254 -0.77 9.46 5.58
CA GLY A 254 -0.20 10.54 6.38
C GLY A 254 -1.07 11.04 7.54
N ASN A 255 -2.22 10.43 7.82
CA ASN A 255 -3.10 10.83 8.92
C ASN A 255 -3.32 9.73 9.96
N ARG A 256 -3.22 8.45 9.58
CA ARG A 256 -3.18 7.29 10.50
C ARG A 256 -2.00 6.39 10.15
N SER A 257 -0.79 6.91 10.34
CA SER A 257 0.44 6.34 9.77
C SER A 257 1.46 5.96 10.85
N ILE A 258 2.23 4.91 10.62
CA ILE A 258 3.52 4.70 11.30
C ILE A 258 4.61 5.24 10.37
N LEU A 259 5.38 6.17 10.89
CA LEU A 259 6.42 6.91 10.16
C LEU A 259 7.81 6.53 10.67
N ALA A 260 8.77 6.56 9.75
CA ALA A 260 10.17 6.25 10.02
C ALA A 260 11.10 6.86 8.95
N ASP A 261 12.38 6.99 9.27
CA ASP A 261 13.41 7.37 8.29
C ASP A 261 13.58 6.30 7.21
N ALA A 262 13.30 6.67 5.96
CA ALA A 262 13.41 5.78 4.80
C ALA A 262 14.86 5.38 4.46
N ARG A 263 15.85 6.17 4.92
CA ARG A 263 17.28 5.97 4.67
C ARG A 263 17.88 4.88 5.54
N SER A 264 17.27 4.59 6.69
CA SER A 264 17.87 3.75 7.73
C SER A 264 17.56 2.25 7.53
N PRO A 265 18.56 1.41 7.23
CA PRO A 265 18.37 -0.04 7.13
C PRO A 265 18.01 -0.67 8.49
N VAL A 266 18.49 -0.07 9.58
CA VAL A 266 18.22 -0.54 10.95
C VAL A 266 16.76 -0.34 11.31
N VAL A 267 16.17 0.81 10.95
CA VAL A 267 14.74 1.07 11.19
C VAL A 267 13.88 0.14 10.35
N HIS A 268 14.26 -0.15 9.10
CA HIS A 268 13.61 -1.15 8.26
C HIS A 268 13.53 -2.52 8.95
N GLN A 269 14.66 -3.01 9.48
CA GLN A 269 14.72 -4.29 10.18
C GLN A 269 13.89 -4.26 11.49
N ARG A 270 14.01 -3.18 12.28
CA ARG A 270 13.23 -3.00 13.51
C ARG A 270 11.73 -3.03 13.23
N LEU A 271 11.25 -2.36 12.20
CA LEU A 271 9.85 -2.36 11.80
C LEU A 271 9.36 -3.74 11.38
N ASN A 272 10.16 -4.50 10.62
CA ASN A 272 9.82 -5.88 10.25
C ASN A 272 9.70 -6.80 11.48
N VAL A 273 10.51 -6.59 12.52
CA VAL A 273 10.44 -7.37 13.78
C VAL A 273 9.29 -6.89 14.69
N ARG A 274 9.13 -5.57 14.86
CA ARG A 274 8.14 -4.95 15.76
C ARG A 274 6.71 -5.13 15.25
N ILE A 275 6.50 -5.03 13.94
CA ILE A 275 5.21 -5.35 13.29
C ILE A 275 5.14 -6.88 13.15
N LYS A 276 4.97 -7.57 14.28
CA LYS A 276 5.01 -9.03 14.40
C LYS A 276 4.11 -9.70 13.35
N GLY A 277 4.70 -10.60 12.56
CA GLY A 277 3.99 -11.43 11.59
C GLY A 277 3.75 -10.78 10.21
N ARG A 278 4.49 -9.71 9.90
CA ARG A 278 4.73 -9.25 8.53
C ARG A 278 5.77 -10.15 7.86
N GLU A 279 5.57 -10.49 6.60
CA GLU A 279 6.59 -11.13 5.79
C GLU A 279 7.74 -10.15 5.53
N SER A 280 8.94 -10.57 5.90
CA SER A 280 10.18 -9.78 5.88
C SER A 280 10.65 -9.38 4.49
N PHE A 281 10.14 -10.03 3.43
CA PHE A 281 10.44 -9.66 2.04
C PHE A 281 9.61 -8.46 1.53
N ARG A 282 8.66 -7.93 2.33
CA ARG A 282 7.79 -6.84 1.89
C ARG A 282 8.39 -5.47 2.21
N PRO A 283 8.77 -4.67 1.21
CA PRO A 283 9.20 -3.28 1.41
C PRO A 283 8.05 -2.39 1.85
N PHE A 284 8.38 -1.25 2.44
CA PHE A 284 7.43 -0.22 2.84
C PHE A 284 7.20 0.80 1.71
N ALA A 285 6.24 1.70 1.89
CA ALA A 285 5.95 2.73 0.89
C ALA A 285 6.61 4.06 1.29
N PRO A 286 7.20 4.79 0.34
CA PRO A 286 7.68 6.14 0.59
C PRO A 286 6.53 7.16 0.48
N ALA A 287 6.53 8.13 1.39
CA ALA A 287 5.84 9.41 1.23
C ALA A 287 6.87 10.50 0.94
N VAL A 288 6.65 11.28 -0.11
CA VAL A 288 7.59 12.29 -0.61
C VAL A 288 6.87 13.61 -0.88
N LEU A 289 7.56 14.73 -0.63
CA LEU A 289 7.09 16.05 -1.04
C LEU A 289 6.90 16.09 -2.56
N TRP A 290 5.77 16.60 -3.03
CA TRP A 290 5.46 16.66 -4.46
C TRP A 290 6.53 17.42 -5.24
N GLU A 291 6.98 18.56 -4.71
CA GLU A 291 8.01 19.42 -5.32
C GLU A 291 9.37 18.73 -5.48
N ASP A 292 9.65 17.67 -4.72
CA ASP A 292 10.91 16.91 -4.78
C ASP A 292 10.73 15.55 -5.46
N ALA A 293 9.50 15.13 -5.80
CA ALA A 293 9.21 13.75 -6.18
C ALA A 293 9.97 13.26 -7.43
N GLY A 294 10.12 14.13 -8.43
CA GLY A 294 10.83 13.81 -9.70
C GLY A 294 12.34 13.61 -9.55
N ASP A 295 12.95 14.12 -8.47
CA ASP A 295 14.37 13.91 -8.18
C ASP A 295 14.64 12.55 -7.52
N TRP A 296 13.60 11.93 -6.97
CA TRP A 296 13.67 10.69 -6.19
C TRP A 296 13.05 9.49 -6.89
N PHE A 297 12.08 9.71 -7.77
CA PHE A 297 11.36 8.67 -8.49
C PHE A 297 11.24 9.04 -9.97
N ASP A 298 11.14 8.03 -10.84
CA ASP A 298 10.77 8.19 -12.24
C ASP A 298 9.28 8.55 -12.33
N LEU A 299 8.99 9.81 -12.03
CA LEU A 299 7.65 10.32 -11.80
C LEU A 299 7.54 11.79 -12.23
N ASP A 300 6.58 12.06 -13.11
CA ASP A 300 6.27 13.39 -13.66
C ASP A 300 4.88 13.89 -13.25
N ARG A 301 4.15 13.13 -12.42
CA ARG A 301 2.74 13.40 -12.08
C ARG A 301 2.39 13.04 -10.62
N PRO A 302 1.30 13.58 -10.07
CA PRO A 302 0.88 13.26 -8.71
C PRO A 302 0.46 11.79 -8.54
N LEU A 303 0.92 11.14 -7.48
CA LEU A 303 0.48 9.81 -7.04
C LEU A 303 0.09 9.82 -5.55
N PRO A 304 -1.02 10.47 -5.16
CA PRO A 304 -1.31 10.75 -3.76
C PRO A 304 -1.81 9.54 -2.94
N HIS A 305 -2.12 8.40 -3.56
CA HIS A 305 -2.87 7.31 -2.91
C HIS A 305 -2.10 6.00 -2.74
N MET A 306 -0.81 5.96 -3.11
CA MET A 306 -0.02 4.72 -3.12
C MET A 306 -0.69 3.55 -3.89
N THR A 307 -1.38 3.88 -4.97
CA THR A 307 -2.09 2.93 -5.85
C THR A 307 -1.26 2.52 -7.06
N THR A 308 -0.07 3.08 -7.25
CA THR A 308 0.78 2.89 -8.42
C THR A 308 2.23 2.69 -7.98
N VAL A 309 2.95 1.81 -8.66
CA VAL A 309 4.39 1.59 -8.49
C VAL A 309 5.15 2.29 -9.61
N VAL A 310 6.22 2.99 -9.26
CA VAL A 310 7.17 3.64 -10.18
C VAL A 310 8.60 3.24 -9.86
N ALA A 311 9.55 3.50 -10.76
CA ALA A 311 10.96 3.26 -10.47
C ALA A 311 11.51 4.32 -9.51
N VAL A 312 12.44 3.92 -8.64
CA VAL A 312 13.30 4.89 -7.94
C VAL A 312 14.25 5.49 -8.97
N SER A 313 14.52 6.80 -8.86
CA SER A 313 15.41 7.52 -9.78
C SER A 313 16.77 6.84 -9.83
N ALA A 314 17.31 6.65 -11.04
CA ALA A 314 18.62 6.03 -11.24
C ALA A 314 19.74 6.75 -10.48
N ALA A 315 19.62 8.07 -10.28
CA ALA A 315 20.58 8.88 -9.53
C ALA A 315 20.60 8.55 -8.02
N ARG A 316 19.54 7.94 -7.50
CA ARG A 316 19.40 7.52 -6.10
C ARG A 316 19.67 6.05 -5.88
N MET A 317 19.90 5.28 -6.96
CA MET A 317 20.19 3.86 -6.89
C MET A 317 21.66 3.61 -6.51
N LEU A 318 21.88 2.58 -5.71
CA LEU A 318 23.22 2.12 -5.31
C LEU A 318 23.61 0.90 -6.14
N GLU A 319 24.91 0.75 -6.42
CA GLU A 319 25.41 -0.48 -7.01
C GLU A 319 25.25 -1.64 -6.03
N VAL A 320 24.64 -2.73 -6.51
CA VAL A 320 24.44 -3.95 -5.72
C VAL A 320 25.13 -5.10 -6.45
N ALA A 321 25.96 -5.87 -5.72
CA ALA A 321 26.55 -7.10 -6.24
C ALA A 321 25.46 -8.14 -6.56
N ALA A 322 25.78 -9.13 -7.40
CA ALA A 322 24.83 -10.20 -7.73
C ALA A 322 24.27 -10.85 -6.45
N GLU A 323 22.95 -10.76 -6.28
CA GLU A 323 22.29 -11.18 -5.05
C GLU A 323 22.13 -12.69 -4.97
N GLN A 324 22.64 -13.26 -3.88
CA GLN A 324 22.42 -14.63 -3.44
C GLN A 324 21.88 -14.58 -2.01
N GLY A 325 21.03 -15.54 -1.65
CA GLY A 325 20.47 -15.62 -0.30
C GLY A 325 18.96 -15.78 -0.28
N THR A 326 18.43 -15.77 0.94
CA THR A 326 17.00 -15.81 1.26
C THR A 326 16.27 -14.56 0.73
N PHE A 327 14.93 -14.60 0.68
CA PHE A 327 14.14 -13.43 0.28
C PHE A 327 14.35 -12.27 1.24
N GLU A 328 14.55 -12.57 2.51
CA GLU A 328 14.84 -11.62 3.58
C GLU A 328 16.14 -10.88 3.37
N GLU A 329 17.22 -11.60 3.07
CA GLU A 329 18.54 -11.01 2.82
C GLU A 329 18.52 -10.11 1.58
N ARG A 330 17.86 -10.58 0.51
CA ARG A 330 17.66 -9.81 -0.72
C ARG A 330 16.84 -8.53 -0.46
N ALA A 331 15.74 -8.63 0.28
CA ALA A 331 14.90 -7.48 0.64
C ALA A 331 15.59 -6.48 1.59
N ALA A 332 16.51 -6.96 2.42
CA ALA A 332 17.26 -6.13 3.37
C ALA A 332 18.49 -5.46 2.74
N THR A 333 18.89 -5.87 1.53
CA THR A 333 20.06 -5.33 0.83
C THR A 333 19.81 -3.86 0.48
N PRO A 334 20.68 -2.91 0.89
CA PRO A 334 20.52 -1.51 0.49
C PRO A 334 20.81 -1.32 -1.00
N ARG A 335 19.82 -0.84 -1.75
CA ARG A 335 19.88 -0.70 -3.23
C ARG A 335 19.65 0.73 -3.71
N SER A 336 19.39 1.65 -2.78
CA SER A 336 19.15 3.06 -3.03
C SER A 336 19.46 3.85 -1.76
N GLU A 337 19.42 5.18 -1.86
CA GLU A 337 19.48 6.10 -0.71
C GLU A 337 18.29 5.96 0.26
N ILE A 338 17.20 5.30 -0.16
CA ILE A 338 16.00 5.03 0.63
C ILE A 338 15.68 3.53 0.68
N PRO A 339 16.58 2.70 1.23
CA PRO A 339 16.50 1.25 1.11
C PRO A 339 15.28 0.65 1.81
N ALA A 340 14.71 1.32 2.83
CA ALA A 340 13.53 0.83 3.53
C ALA A 340 12.24 0.84 2.67
N CYS A 341 12.24 1.64 1.60
CA CYS A 341 11.10 1.84 0.70
C CYS A 341 11.31 1.31 -0.72
N THR A 342 12.50 0.76 -1.00
CA THR A 342 12.89 0.34 -2.35
C THR A 342 12.73 -1.16 -2.50
N HIS A 343 12.02 -1.58 -3.54
CA HIS A 343 11.80 -2.99 -3.86
C HIS A 343 13.06 -3.61 -4.47
N VAL A 344 13.14 -4.95 -4.49
CA VAL A 344 14.27 -5.68 -5.08
C VAL A 344 14.41 -5.51 -6.60
N ASP A 345 13.41 -4.97 -7.27
CA ASP A 345 13.45 -4.58 -8.68
C ASP A 345 13.73 -3.09 -8.89
N GLY A 346 14.06 -2.35 -7.82
CA GLY A 346 14.34 -0.91 -7.87
C GLY A 346 13.09 -0.04 -7.94
N SER A 347 11.90 -0.63 -7.80
CA SER A 347 10.64 0.13 -7.79
C SER A 347 10.20 0.54 -6.38
N ALA A 348 9.24 1.46 -6.30
CA ALA A 348 8.60 1.85 -5.05
C ALA A 348 7.12 2.23 -5.27
N ARG A 349 6.30 2.01 -4.26
CA ARG A 349 4.86 2.38 -4.27
C ARG A 349 4.65 3.73 -3.59
N VAL A 350 4.75 4.80 -4.36
CA VAL A 350 4.92 6.18 -3.86
C VAL A 350 3.61 6.83 -3.41
N GLN A 351 3.68 7.64 -2.36
CA GLN A 351 2.71 8.69 -2.04
C GLN A 351 3.35 10.06 -2.30
N THR A 352 2.80 10.85 -3.23
CA THR A 352 3.12 12.28 -3.32
C THR A 352 2.31 13.07 -2.30
N VAL A 353 2.97 13.95 -1.57
CA VAL A 353 2.35 14.77 -0.52
C VAL A 353 2.35 16.22 -0.93
N HIS A 354 1.15 16.80 -0.94
CA HIS A 354 0.88 18.15 -1.39
C HIS A 354 0.43 19.02 -0.22
N ARG A 355 0.94 20.25 -0.14
CA ARG A 355 0.63 21.20 0.94
C ARG A 355 -0.86 21.53 1.00
N GLU A 356 -1.50 21.66 -0.15
CA GLU A 356 -2.91 21.99 -0.31
C GLU A 356 -3.86 20.83 0.04
N ILE A 357 -3.36 19.58 0.07
CA ILE A 357 -4.13 18.38 0.39
C ILE A 357 -3.93 17.97 1.85
N ASN A 358 -2.67 17.87 2.28
CA ASN A 358 -2.32 17.46 3.64
C ASN A 358 -1.22 18.37 4.20
N PRO A 359 -1.57 19.59 4.66
CA PRO A 359 -0.59 20.57 5.11
C PRO A 359 0.22 20.11 6.32
N ARG A 360 -0.37 19.35 7.27
CA ARG A 360 0.37 18.84 8.45
C ARG A 360 1.42 17.81 8.04
N PHE A 361 1.07 16.87 7.16
CA PHE A 361 2.03 15.87 6.73
C PHE A 361 3.11 16.45 5.80
N HIS A 362 2.74 17.42 4.96
CA HIS A 362 3.69 18.20 4.15
C HIS A 362 4.69 18.97 5.03
N ALA A 363 4.21 19.62 6.10
CA ALA A 363 5.07 20.36 7.03
C ALA A 363 6.07 19.45 7.74
N LEU A 364 5.64 18.29 8.25
CA LEU A 364 6.55 17.28 8.83
C LEU A 364 7.61 16.80 7.83
N LEU A 365 7.21 16.47 6.60
CA LEU A 365 8.16 16.07 5.55
C LEU A 365 9.15 17.19 5.20
N SER A 366 8.68 18.44 5.19
CA SER A 366 9.53 19.62 4.96
C SER A 366 10.55 19.80 6.08
N ALA A 367 10.12 19.71 7.34
CA ALA A 367 11.02 19.76 8.50
C ALA A 367 12.05 18.63 8.47
N PHE A 368 11.63 17.41 8.09
CA PHE A 368 12.52 16.27 7.92
C PHE A 368 13.53 16.48 6.77
N ARG A 369 13.10 17.03 5.63
CA ARG A 369 13.98 17.41 4.52
C ARG A 369 15.01 18.43 4.97
N ASP A 370 14.59 19.49 5.65
CA ASP A 370 15.48 20.57 6.09
C ASP A 370 16.51 20.05 7.10
N ARG A 371 16.12 19.07 7.93
CA ARG A 371 17.01 18.42 8.89
C ARG A 371 18.02 17.46 8.25
N THR A 372 17.61 16.74 7.21
CA THR A 372 18.33 15.55 6.74
C THR A 372 18.83 15.60 5.30
N GLY A 373 18.36 16.56 4.51
CA GLY A 373 18.51 16.61 3.06
C GLY A 373 17.60 15.64 2.29
N CYS A 374 16.77 14.84 2.98
CA CYS A 374 15.91 13.82 2.38
C CYS A 374 14.43 14.18 2.54
N PRO A 375 13.66 14.38 1.46
CA PRO A 375 12.23 14.69 1.49
C PRO A 375 11.34 13.46 1.58
N VAL A 376 11.90 12.29 1.96
CA VAL A 376 11.21 11.00 1.91
C VAL A 376 11.14 10.38 3.30
N LEU A 377 9.93 10.09 3.76
CA LEU A 377 9.67 9.25 4.93
C LEU A 377 9.10 7.91 4.50
N LEU A 378 9.41 6.87 5.27
CA LEU A 378 8.67 5.62 5.23
C LEU A 378 7.29 5.86 5.82
N ASN A 379 6.24 5.46 5.10
CA ASN A 379 4.87 5.48 5.56
C ASN A 379 4.24 4.07 5.47
N THR A 380 3.68 3.61 6.59
CA THR A 380 2.91 2.37 6.66
C THR A 380 1.66 2.51 7.50
N SER A 381 0.71 1.58 7.31
CA SER A 381 -0.54 1.53 8.07
C SER A 381 -0.30 1.52 9.57
N PHE A 382 -0.96 2.42 10.29
CA PHE A 382 -0.95 2.42 11.75
C PHE A 382 -1.92 1.38 12.27
N ASN A 383 -1.43 0.15 12.39
CA ASN A 383 -2.15 -0.98 12.96
C ASN A 383 -1.18 -2.06 13.43
N VAL A 384 -1.71 -3.01 14.22
CA VAL A 384 -1.06 -4.27 14.52
C VAL A 384 -1.68 -5.41 13.72
N ARG A 385 -1.01 -6.55 13.65
CA ARG A 385 -1.46 -7.69 12.85
C ARG A 385 -2.87 -8.13 13.26
N GLY A 386 -3.77 -8.20 12.27
CA GLY A 386 -5.15 -8.66 12.46
C GLY A 386 -6.13 -7.54 12.79
N GLU A 387 -5.66 -6.31 12.99
CA GLU A 387 -6.50 -5.14 13.27
C GLU A 387 -6.56 -4.18 12.05
N PRO A 388 -7.67 -3.44 11.89
CA PRO A 388 -7.75 -2.35 10.91
C PRO A 388 -6.82 -1.18 11.29
N ILE A 389 -6.67 -0.21 10.38
CA ILE A 389 -6.01 1.07 10.68
C ILE A 389 -6.72 1.73 11.87
N VAL A 390 -5.95 2.28 12.81
CA VAL A 390 -6.48 2.92 14.01
C VAL A 390 -7.45 4.05 13.66
N CYS A 391 -8.59 4.11 14.36
CA CYS A 391 -9.63 5.10 14.12
C CYS A 391 -9.64 6.16 15.23
N THR A 392 -9.65 5.73 16.50
CA THR A 392 -9.77 6.59 17.67
C THR A 392 -8.43 6.82 18.38
N PRO A 393 -8.31 7.84 19.26
CA PRO A 393 -7.13 8.03 20.11
C PRO A 393 -6.79 6.81 20.98
N ASP A 394 -7.81 6.10 21.50
CA ASP A 394 -7.62 4.85 22.26
C ASP A 394 -6.98 3.76 21.40
N ASP A 395 -7.49 3.57 20.17
CA ASP A 395 -6.92 2.62 19.22
C ASP A 395 -5.45 2.95 18.96
N ALA A 396 -5.14 4.22 18.69
CA ALA A 396 -3.79 4.68 18.41
C ALA A 396 -2.83 4.41 19.58
N LEU A 397 -3.22 4.76 20.81
CA LEU A 397 -2.39 4.52 22.00
C LEU A 397 -2.18 3.02 22.26
N ARG A 398 -3.24 2.23 22.17
CA ARG A 398 -3.19 0.77 22.36
C ARG A 398 -2.31 0.09 21.31
N SER A 399 -2.49 0.45 20.04
CA SER A 399 -1.69 -0.08 18.94
C SER A 399 -0.24 0.38 19.03
N ALA A 400 0.04 1.63 19.40
CA ALA A 400 1.41 2.15 19.54
C ALA A 400 2.20 1.38 20.60
N ARG A 401 1.61 1.17 21.78
CA ARG A 401 2.20 0.37 22.86
C ARG A 401 2.40 -1.09 22.44
N SER A 402 1.42 -1.68 21.78
CA SER A 402 1.49 -3.08 21.32
C SER A 402 2.55 -3.29 20.22
N ALA A 403 2.76 -2.29 19.37
CA ALA A 403 3.77 -2.29 18.32
C ALA A 403 5.16 -1.85 18.82
N HIS A 404 5.29 -1.46 20.09
CA HIS A 404 6.52 -0.88 20.64
C HIS A 404 7.05 0.29 19.80
N LEU A 405 6.16 1.23 19.44
CA LEU A 405 6.58 2.48 18.81
C LEU A 405 7.36 3.31 19.83
N ASP A 406 8.28 4.15 19.34
CA ASP A 406 9.11 4.97 20.23
C ASP A 406 8.33 6.22 20.66
N LEU A 407 7.57 6.82 19.74
CA LEU A 407 6.73 8.00 19.98
C LEU A 407 5.32 7.82 19.41
N LEU A 408 4.37 8.54 20.00
CA LEU A 408 3.03 8.70 19.47
C LEU A 408 2.66 10.18 19.45
N VAL A 409 2.23 10.66 18.28
CA VAL A 409 1.68 12.00 18.09
C VAL A 409 0.18 11.87 17.89
N LEU A 410 -0.59 12.52 18.76
CA LEU A 410 -2.04 12.65 18.67
C LEU A 410 -2.39 14.14 18.53
N GLU A 411 -2.65 14.58 17.31
CA GLU A 411 -2.76 16.00 16.96
C GLU A 411 -1.51 16.78 17.44
N ASP A 412 -1.66 17.61 18.47
CA ASP A 412 -0.60 18.48 19.00
C ASP A 412 0.08 17.89 20.25
N CYS A 413 -0.32 16.69 20.65
CA CYS A 413 0.19 16.01 21.83
C CYS A 413 1.24 14.96 21.44
N LEU A 414 2.47 15.16 21.90
CA LEU A 414 3.57 14.22 21.78
C LEU A 414 3.67 13.36 23.04
N ILE A 415 3.63 12.04 22.87
CA ILE A 415 3.75 11.04 23.92
C ILE A 415 5.03 10.24 23.67
N ASP A 416 5.90 10.20 24.69
CA ASP A 416 7.09 9.35 24.67
C ASP A 416 6.73 7.97 25.22
N LEU A 417 6.89 6.94 24.40
CA LEU A 417 6.57 5.55 24.77
C LEU A 417 7.83 4.77 25.14
N ARG A 418 9.01 5.38 25.08
CA ARG A 418 10.27 4.75 25.47
C ARG A 418 10.26 4.51 26.99
N GLY A 419 10.23 3.24 27.37
CA GLY A 419 10.23 2.83 28.78
C GLY A 419 8.84 2.67 29.41
N ASP A 420 7.75 2.82 28.65
CA ASP A 420 6.38 2.57 29.11
C ASP A 420 6.21 1.07 29.47
N PRO A 421 5.78 0.70 30.70
CA PRO A 421 5.53 -0.69 31.06
C PRO A 421 4.40 -1.28 30.21
N THR A 422 4.76 -2.23 29.36
CA THR A 422 3.82 -2.97 28.48
C THR A 422 2.54 -3.39 29.19
N PRO A 423 1.34 -3.07 28.65
CA PRO A 423 0.12 -3.78 29.01
C PRO A 423 0.30 -5.26 28.62
N LYS A 424 0.08 -6.18 29.57
CA LYS A 424 0.05 -7.62 29.25
C LYS A 424 -1.02 -7.85 28.17
N PRO A 425 -0.72 -8.59 27.08
CA PRO A 425 -1.72 -8.94 26.08
C PRO A 425 -2.89 -9.64 26.77
N ARG A 426 -4.11 -9.18 26.53
CA ARG A 426 -5.31 -9.91 26.95
C ARG A 426 -5.31 -11.24 26.23
N SER A 427 -5.18 -12.32 26.99
CA SER A 427 -5.36 -13.68 26.49
C SER A 427 -6.81 -13.86 26.06
N GLY A 428 -7.04 -13.98 24.75
CA GLY A 428 -8.24 -14.58 24.17
C GLY A 428 -9.42 -13.64 23.87
N ALA A 429 -9.75 -13.57 22.59
CA ALA A 429 -11.13 -13.62 22.07
C ALA A 429 -11.09 -14.37 20.74
#